data_AF-A0A017SU45-F1
#
_entry.id   AF-A0A017SU45-F1
#
_cell.length_a   1.000
_cell.length_b   1.000
_cell.length_c   1.000
_cell.angle_alpha   90.00
_cell.angle_beta   90.00
_cell.angle_gamma   90.00
#
_symmetry.space_group_name_H-M   'P 1'
#
loop_
_entity.id
_entity.type
_entity.pdbx_description
1 polymer ?
#
loop_
_entity_poly.entity_id
_entity_poly.type
_entity_poly.pdbx_seq_one_letter_code
_entity_poly.pdbx_strand_id
1 'polypeptide(L)'
;MAGEAQDGAQGGPLSGPLSGPLGTALTVPTRGYAGTSLATTASALVPLPLTPSRGRGRLAVPAPKPPEDPAEHLARLMDLHGSVALAQVLGPADAPLALPPVGQRRASGAAAAALRAVVEDRLKELASTLRRTFEEPFHRRNRLPGAVEMLDLLTQVGALGPAGRRVSAAAAGTVWEPFGELLGRLFGRIRYEVQSLRAEVGPGLRVLGPELGRLERLDAVIGAATEKGRERVLGALAPALGQCFGQGLQQAVGALPEEPVAADVARWFDEMGWIRLEMERMRRVVEAVFTHQTRRLVALVEASHTPGRS
;
A
#
# COMPACT_ATOMS: atom_id res chain seq x y z
N MET A 1 9.97 -64.06 -16.27
CA MET A 1 10.61 -64.73 -15.12
C MET A 1 10.85 -63.64 -14.10
N ALA A 2 9.93 -63.38 -13.18
CA ALA A 2 9.66 -64.15 -11.95
C ALA A 2 10.89 -64.15 -11.04
N GLY A 3 10.80 -63.43 -9.93
CA GLY A 3 11.84 -63.27 -8.91
C GLY A 3 11.37 -62.35 -7.79
N GLU A 4 10.46 -62.87 -6.96
CA GLU A 4 10.12 -62.35 -5.63
C GLU A 4 11.29 -62.54 -4.64
N ALA A 5 11.45 -61.57 -3.72
CA ALA A 5 11.99 -61.73 -2.37
C ALA A 5 11.50 -60.49 -1.57
N GLN A 6 10.53 -60.63 -0.65
CA GLN A 6 10.70 -60.95 0.79
C GLN A 6 11.71 -60.05 1.52
N ASP A 7 11.55 -59.64 2.77
CA ASP A 7 10.50 -59.59 3.80
C ASP A 7 11.21 -58.96 5.01
N GLY A 8 10.47 -58.32 5.92
CA GLY A 8 10.77 -58.33 7.35
C GLY A 8 11.95 -57.50 7.90
N ALA A 9 11.62 -56.36 8.53
CA ALA A 9 12.30 -55.96 9.77
C ALA A 9 11.33 -55.20 10.69
N GLN A 10 10.74 -55.98 11.61
CA GLN A 10 10.08 -55.50 12.82
C GLN A 10 11.13 -55.07 13.85
N GLY A 11 10.75 -54.16 14.76
CA GLY A 11 11.26 -54.19 16.14
C GLY A 11 11.72 -52.86 16.73
N GLY A 12 10.96 -52.35 17.70
CA GLY A 12 11.52 -51.52 18.77
C GLY A 12 10.60 -50.40 19.30
N PRO A 13 9.67 -50.68 20.23
CA PRO A 13 9.06 -49.66 21.06
C PRO A 13 9.95 -49.40 22.29
N LEU A 14 10.41 -48.17 22.47
CA LEU A 14 10.99 -47.72 23.75
C LEU A 14 10.06 -46.66 24.35
N SER A 15 9.16 -47.14 25.21
CA SER A 15 8.43 -46.34 26.18
C SER A 15 9.39 -45.82 27.24
N GLY A 16 9.55 -44.50 27.34
CA GLY A 16 10.17 -43.82 28.47
C GLY A 16 9.13 -42.96 29.20
N PRO A 17 9.01 -43.05 30.54
CA PRO A 17 8.10 -42.21 31.31
C PRO A 17 8.77 -40.85 31.60
N LEU A 18 8.11 -39.76 31.22
CA LEU A 18 8.46 -38.41 31.66
C LEU A 18 7.35 -37.91 32.61
N SER A 19 7.66 -37.99 33.90
CA SER A 19 6.91 -37.35 34.98
C SER A 19 7.65 -36.11 35.48
N GLY A 20 6.96 -34.97 35.43
CA GLY A 20 7.11 -33.83 36.33
C GLY A 20 7.91 -32.61 35.80
N PRO A 21 7.77 -31.42 36.42
CA PRO A 21 6.61 -30.83 37.07
C PRO A 21 6.25 -29.42 36.51
N LEU A 22 5.10 -28.94 36.96
CA LEU A 22 4.48 -27.63 36.76
C LEU A 22 5.47 -26.45 36.71
N GLY A 23 5.58 -25.85 35.52
CA GLY A 23 6.22 -24.56 35.28
C GLY A 23 5.19 -23.42 35.29
N THR A 24 5.36 -22.56 36.29
CA THR A 24 4.81 -21.22 36.52
C THR A 24 4.29 -20.46 35.31
N ALA A 25 3.09 -19.91 35.46
CA ALA A 25 2.41 -19.02 34.52
C ALA A 25 3.27 -17.80 34.14
N LEU A 26 3.65 -17.71 32.87
CA LEU A 26 4.14 -16.49 32.25
C LEU A 26 2.96 -15.53 32.07
N THR A 27 2.87 -14.54 32.95
CA THR A 27 2.04 -13.36 32.76
C THR A 27 2.66 -12.53 31.64
N VAL A 28 2.14 -12.66 30.42
CA VAL A 28 2.50 -11.79 29.30
C VAL A 28 1.87 -10.41 29.56
N PRO A 29 2.65 -9.32 29.65
CA PRO A 29 2.06 -7.99 29.70
C PRO A 29 1.48 -7.66 28.33
N THR A 30 0.15 -7.66 28.22
CA THR A 30 -0.60 -7.04 27.14
C THR A 30 -0.31 -5.53 27.18
N ARG A 31 0.71 -5.10 26.43
CA ARG A 31 0.88 -3.68 26.09
C ARG A 31 -0.35 -3.25 25.31
N GLY A 32 -1.20 -2.46 25.97
CA GLY A 32 -2.31 -1.76 25.33
C GLY A 32 -1.78 -0.90 24.19
N TYR A 33 -1.99 -1.36 22.96
CA TYR A 33 -1.85 -0.53 21.77
C TYR A 33 -3.00 0.48 21.80
N ALA A 34 -2.72 1.67 22.31
CA ALA A 34 -3.61 2.81 22.13
C ALA A 34 -3.80 3.02 20.63
N GLY A 35 -5.03 2.81 20.16
CA GLY A 35 -5.42 3.00 18.77
C GLY A 35 -5.18 4.45 18.36
N THR A 36 -4.07 4.69 17.67
CA THR A 36 -3.90 5.91 16.91
C THR A 36 -4.87 5.84 15.75
N SER A 37 -5.85 6.76 15.76
CA SER A 37 -6.83 6.92 14.70
C SER A 37 -6.11 7.01 13.35
N LEU A 38 -6.58 6.23 12.36
CA LEU A 38 -6.09 6.24 10.98
C LEU A 38 -6.19 7.62 10.31
N ALA A 39 -6.87 8.59 10.93
CA ALA A 39 -6.95 9.98 10.48
C ALA A 39 -5.64 10.79 10.66
N THR A 40 -4.70 10.36 11.51
CA THR A 40 -3.53 11.19 11.89
C THR A 40 -2.29 11.00 10.98
N THR A 41 -2.27 10.01 10.09
CA THR A 41 -1.07 9.68 9.28
C THR A 41 -0.85 10.53 8.03
N ALA A 42 -1.78 11.43 7.67
CA ALA A 42 -1.71 12.18 6.41
C ALA A 42 -0.80 13.43 6.40
N SER A 43 -0.22 13.85 7.54
CA SER A 43 0.53 15.12 7.64
C SER A 43 2.06 15.01 7.73
N ALA A 44 2.66 13.83 7.55
CA ALA A 44 4.09 13.60 7.81
C ALA A 44 4.96 13.43 6.55
N LEU A 45 4.67 14.13 5.46
CA LEU A 45 5.67 14.32 4.39
C LEU A 45 6.69 15.38 4.85
N VAL A 46 7.60 14.96 5.73
CA VAL A 46 8.75 15.78 6.14
C VAL A 46 9.65 15.95 4.91
N PRO A 47 9.95 17.18 4.46
CA PRO A 47 10.95 17.40 3.43
C PRO A 47 12.30 16.91 3.96
N LEU A 48 12.91 15.94 3.26
CA LEU A 48 14.26 15.50 3.58
C LEU A 48 15.21 16.70 3.46
N PRO A 49 16.14 16.90 4.40
CA PRO A 49 17.14 17.95 4.30
C PRO A 49 18.03 17.65 3.10
N LEU A 50 17.81 18.37 2.00
CA LEU A 50 18.74 18.44 0.88
C LEU A 50 20.01 19.09 1.41
N THR A 51 21.10 18.33 1.52
CA THR A 51 22.41 18.88 1.84
C THR A 51 22.78 19.91 0.76
N PRO A 52 23.23 21.12 1.13
CA PRO A 52 23.55 22.15 0.16
C PRO A 52 24.81 21.77 -0.61
N SER A 53 24.63 21.22 -1.81
CA SER A 53 25.68 21.12 -2.82
C SER A 53 26.12 22.53 -3.21
N ARG A 54 27.26 22.97 -2.69
CA ARG A 54 27.93 24.21 -3.12
C ARG A 54 28.55 23.98 -4.51
N GLY A 55 27.76 24.17 -5.55
CA GLY A 55 28.22 24.09 -6.94
C GLY A 55 27.37 24.98 -7.85
N ARG A 56 28.01 26.00 -8.42
CA ARG A 56 27.45 27.08 -9.24
C ARG A 56 26.46 26.61 -10.32
N GLY A 57 25.28 27.25 -10.29
CA GLY A 57 24.27 27.20 -11.33
C GLY A 57 22.91 27.56 -10.74
N ARG A 58 22.61 28.85 -10.58
CA ARG A 58 21.28 29.33 -10.19
C ARG A 58 20.30 28.96 -11.32
N LEU A 59 19.81 27.72 -11.32
CA LEU A 59 18.63 27.35 -12.08
C LEU A 59 17.49 28.18 -11.50
N ALA A 60 16.93 29.07 -12.31
CA ALA A 60 15.77 29.86 -11.94
C ALA A 60 14.70 28.90 -11.41
N VAL A 61 14.35 29.04 -10.12
CA VAL A 61 13.25 28.28 -9.54
C VAL A 61 12.02 28.63 -10.38
N PRO A 62 11.41 27.67 -11.09
CA PRO A 62 10.23 27.95 -11.89
C PRO A 62 9.18 28.55 -10.96
N ALA A 63 8.58 29.67 -11.37
CA ALA A 63 7.56 30.34 -10.59
C ALA A 63 6.49 29.32 -10.17
N PRO A 64 6.01 29.36 -8.91
CA PRO A 64 4.97 28.44 -8.46
C PRO A 64 3.77 28.57 -9.40
N LYS A 65 3.36 27.44 -10.00
CA LYS A 65 2.14 27.42 -10.81
C LYS A 65 0.97 27.90 -9.91
N PRO A 66 0.06 28.73 -10.45
CA PRO A 66 -1.11 29.15 -9.69
C PRO A 66 -1.91 27.92 -9.21
N PRO A 67 -2.59 28.03 -8.05
CA PRO A 67 -3.42 26.95 -7.54
C PRO A 67 -4.46 26.60 -8.60
N GLU A 68 -4.50 25.32 -8.93
CA GLU A 68 -5.37 24.77 -9.95
C GLU A 68 -6.83 24.70 -9.46
N ASP A 69 -7.79 25.05 -10.32
CA ASP A 69 -9.21 24.94 -10.00
C ASP A 69 -9.58 23.45 -9.76
N PRO A 70 -10.12 23.08 -8.58
CA PRO A 70 -10.55 21.71 -8.30
C PRO A 70 -11.52 21.15 -9.34
N ALA A 71 -12.37 21.98 -9.93
CA ALA A 71 -13.33 21.56 -10.96
C ALA A 71 -12.60 21.15 -12.26
N GLU A 72 -11.62 21.96 -12.70
CA GLU A 72 -10.78 21.63 -13.85
C GLU A 72 -9.92 20.39 -13.61
N HIS A 73 -9.39 20.23 -12.38
CA HIS A 73 -8.64 19.04 -12.02
C HIS A 73 -9.49 17.77 -12.10
N LEU A 74 -10.71 17.80 -11.54
CA LEU A 74 -11.67 16.69 -11.62
C LEU A 74 -12.05 16.39 -13.07
N ALA A 75 -12.33 17.41 -13.88
CA ALA A 75 -12.70 17.25 -15.28
C ALA A 75 -11.62 16.53 -16.10
N ARG A 76 -10.34 16.74 -15.80
CA ARG A 76 -9.24 16.02 -16.47
C ARG A 76 -9.07 14.58 -16.00
N LEU A 77 -9.53 14.26 -14.79
CA LEU A 77 -9.52 12.89 -14.26
C LEU A 77 -10.71 12.07 -14.76
N MET A 78 -11.84 12.72 -15.02
CA MET A 78 -13.06 12.08 -15.50
C MET A 78 -12.98 11.72 -16.98
N ASP A 79 -13.54 10.57 -17.36
CA ASP A 79 -13.85 10.29 -18.75
C ASP A 79 -15.25 10.80 -19.15
N LEU A 80 -15.50 10.87 -20.47
CA LEU A 80 -16.76 11.37 -21.01
C LEU A 80 -17.95 10.51 -20.53
N HIS A 81 -17.76 9.19 -20.47
CA HIS A 81 -18.81 8.26 -20.04
C HIS A 81 -19.19 8.45 -18.58
N GLY A 82 -18.21 8.61 -17.70
CA GLY A 82 -18.38 8.87 -16.28
C GLY A 82 -18.98 10.25 -16.01
N SER A 83 -18.69 11.25 -16.84
CA SER A 83 -19.32 12.56 -16.78
C SER A 83 -20.82 12.48 -17.10
N VAL A 84 -21.20 11.70 -18.11
CA VAL A 84 -22.61 11.44 -18.46
C VAL A 84 -23.31 10.64 -17.37
N ALA A 85 -22.69 9.58 -16.85
CA ALA A 85 -23.25 8.79 -15.76
C ALA A 85 -23.44 9.62 -14.49
N LEU A 86 -22.48 10.50 -14.16
CA LEU A 86 -22.61 11.41 -13.02
C LEU A 86 -23.76 12.40 -13.22
N ALA A 87 -23.89 12.99 -14.41
CA ALA A 87 -25.00 13.88 -14.74
C ALA A 87 -26.36 13.19 -14.63
N GLN A 88 -26.46 11.90 -15.01
CA GLN A 88 -27.69 11.11 -14.85
C GLN A 88 -28.05 10.88 -13.38
N VAL A 89 -27.07 10.62 -12.51
CA VAL A 89 -27.32 10.42 -11.07
C VAL A 89 -27.58 11.74 -10.33
N LEU A 90 -27.01 12.85 -10.83
CA LEU A 90 -27.23 14.20 -10.31
C LEU A 90 -28.49 14.88 -10.86
N GLY A 91 -29.09 14.33 -11.92
CA GLY A 91 -30.35 14.81 -12.48
C GLY A 91 -31.44 14.95 -11.42
N PRO A 92 -32.47 15.78 -11.67
CA PRO A 92 -33.47 16.16 -10.67
C PRO A 92 -34.05 14.92 -10.00
N ALA A 93 -33.66 14.71 -8.76
CA ALA A 93 -34.19 13.66 -7.91
C ALA A 93 -35.57 14.14 -7.44
N ASP A 94 -36.57 14.02 -8.31
CA ASP A 94 -37.97 14.34 -8.04
C ASP A 94 -38.59 13.27 -7.14
N ALA A 95 -38.29 13.31 -5.84
CA ALA A 95 -39.19 12.79 -4.82
C ALA A 95 -38.82 13.37 -3.44
N PRO A 96 -39.75 14.06 -2.75
CA PRO A 96 -39.55 14.39 -1.35
C PRO A 96 -39.39 13.10 -0.54
N LEU A 97 -38.26 12.96 0.14
CA LEU A 97 -37.94 11.80 0.97
C LEU A 97 -38.79 11.85 2.23
N ALA A 98 -39.72 10.91 2.37
CA ALA A 98 -40.46 10.72 3.61
C ALA A 98 -39.50 10.29 4.73
N LEU A 99 -39.51 11.00 5.86
CA LEU A 99 -38.68 10.68 7.01
C LEU A 99 -39.05 9.29 7.57
N PRO A 100 -38.06 8.43 7.89
CA PRO A 100 -38.35 7.13 8.48
C PRO A 100 -38.89 7.26 9.91
N PRO A 101 -39.82 6.37 10.33
CA PRO A 101 -40.38 6.33 11.68
C PRO A 101 -39.31 6.12 12.76
N VAL A 102 -39.56 6.65 13.96
CA VAL A 102 -38.58 6.74 15.08
C VAL A 102 -38.00 5.38 15.50
N GLY A 103 -38.79 4.29 15.42
CA GLY A 103 -38.33 2.93 15.74
C GLY A 103 -37.28 2.38 14.75
N GLN A 104 -37.38 2.73 13.46
CA GLN A 104 -36.38 2.35 12.46
C GLN A 104 -35.05 3.08 12.65
N ARG A 105 -35.05 4.28 13.26
CA ARG A 105 -33.83 5.06 13.51
C ARG A 105 -32.87 4.38 14.50
N ARG A 106 -33.38 3.74 15.56
CA ARG A 106 -32.54 3.03 16.55
C ARG A 106 -31.92 1.74 15.98
N ALA A 107 -32.71 0.95 15.24
CA ALA A 107 -32.20 -0.23 14.55
C ALA A 107 -31.15 0.15 13.49
N SER A 108 -31.33 1.30 12.82
CA SER A 108 -30.35 1.86 11.88
C SER A 108 -29.03 2.24 12.54
N GLY A 109 -29.04 2.73 13.78
CA GLY A 109 -27.81 3.09 14.51
C GLY A 109 -26.93 1.88 14.84
N ALA A 110 -27.53 0.80 15.33
CA ALA A 110 -26.80 -0.44 15.61
C ALA A 110 -26.27 -1.10 14.33
N ALA A 111 -27.07 -1.11 13.26
CA ALA A 111 -26.66 -1.63 11.95
C ALA A 111 -25.52 -0.80 11.32
N ALA A 112 -25.58 0.53 11.42
CA ALA A 112 -24.50 1.42 10.98
C ALA A 112 -23.20 1.17 11.75
N ALA A 113 -23.27 1.03 13.08
CA ALA A 113 -22.11 0.73 13.93
C ALA A 113 -21.50 -0.64 13.59
N ALA A 114 -22.33 -1.66 13.35
CA ALA A 114 -21.86 -2.98 12.93
C ALA A 114 -21.15 -2.92 11.56
N LEU A 115 -21.71 -2.20 10.60
CA LEU A 115 -21.11 -2.01 9.27
C LEU A 115 -19.75 -1.30 9.38
N ARG A 116 -19.65 -0.28 10.24
CA ARG A 116 -18.40 0.42 10.54
C ARG A 116 -17.35 -0.52 11.12
N ALA A 117 -17.70 -1.33 12.11
CA ALA A 117 -16.77 -2.27 12.72
C ALA A 117 -16.19 -3.23 11.67
N VAL A 118 -17.03 -3.78 10.79
CA VAL A 118 -16.59 -4.65 9.69
C VAL A 118 -15.58 -3.94 8.79
N VAL A 119 -15.86 -2.69 8.38
CA VAL A 119 -14.96 -1.92 7.54
C VAL A 119 -13.64 -1.62 8.25
N GLU A 120 -13.68 -1.16 9.50
CA GLU A 120 -12.48 -0.86 10.28
C GLU A 120 -11.60 -2.10 10.48
N ASP A 121 -12.20 -3.25 10.81
CA ASP A 121 -11.48 -4.51 11.00
C ASP A 121 -10.80 -4.96 9.70
N ARG A 122 -11.51 -4.91 8.56
CA ARG A 122 -10.95 -5.26 7.25
C ARG A 122 -9.83 -4.33 6.82
N LEU A 123 -9.98 -3.03 7.02
CA LEU A 123 -8.94 -2.06 6.71
C LEU A 123 -7.71 -2.25 7.61
N LYS A 124 -7.90 -2.58 8.88
CA LYS A 124 -6.81 -2.89 9.82
C LYS A 124 -6.07 -4.16 9.42
N GLU A 125 -6.79 -5.21 9.03
CA GLU A 125 -6.21 -6.47 8.51
C GLU A 125 -5.35 -6.22 7.26
N LEU A 126 -5.88 -5.44 6.31
CA LEU A 126 -5.15 -5.08 5.10
C LEU A 126 -3.90 -4.23 5.41
N ALA A 127 -4.03 -3.21 6.26
CA ALA A 127 -2.90 -2.38 6.68
C ALA A 127 -1.79 -3.19 7.36
N SER A 128 -2.17 -4.14 8.24
CA SER A 128 -1.23 -5.06 8.88
C SER A 128 -0.49 -5.92 7.86
N THR A 129 -1.21 -6.44 6.86
CA THR A 129 -0.61 -7.26 5.81
C THR A 129 0.36 -6.47 4.92
N LEU A 130 0.00 -5.22 4.58
CA LEU A 130 0.88 -4.33 3.83
C LEU A 130 2.15 -4.01 4.64
N ARG A 131 2.02 -3.69 5.93
CA ARG A 131 3.15 -3.41 6.82
C ARG A 131 4.11 -4.59 6.91
N ARG A 132 3.59 -5.80 7.15
CA ARG A 132 4.41 -7.02 7.25
C ARG A 132 5.27 -7.28 6.01
N THR A 133 4.79 -6.86 4.84
CA THR A 133 5.55 -6.96 3.58
C THR A 133 6.86 -6.15 3.64
N PHE A 134 6.88 -5.03 4.35
CA PHE A 134 8.04 -4.14 4.49
C PHE A 134 8.89 -4.42 5.75
N GLU A 135 8.36 -5.17 6.73
CA GLU A 135 9.14 -5.67 7.87
C GLU A 135 10.16 -6.72 7.41
N GLU A 136 9.74 -7.61 6.51
CA GLU A 136 10.57 -8.67 5.92
C GLU A 136 10.65 -8.55 4.39
N PRO A 137 11.23 -7.46 3.85
CA PRO A 137 11.14 -7.14 2.43
C PRO A 137 11.88 -8.16 1.56
N PHE A 138 12.95 -8.77 2.07
CA PHE A 138 13.78 -9.75 1.36
C PHE A 138 13.35 -11.20 1.57
N HIS A 139 12.14 -11.44 2.11
CA HIS A 139 11.61 -12.79 2.17
C HIS A 139 11.36 -13.32 0.74
N ARG A 140 11.62 -14.61 0.50
CA ARG A 140 11.48 -15.29 -0.82
C ARG A 140 10.17 -14.99 -1.57
N ARG A 141 9.07 -14.72 -0.86
CA ARG A 141 7.75 -14.39 -1.46
C ARG A 141 7.76 -13.04 -2.19
N ASN A 142 8.57 -12.09 -1.73
CA ASN A 142 8.65 -10.75 -2.32
C ASN A 142 9.54 -10.71 -3.55
N ARG A 143 10.44 -11.70 -3.71
CA ARG A 143 11.38 -11.83 -4.83
C ARG A 143 12.31 -10.62 -5.01
N LEU A 144 12.62 -9.92 -3.93
CA LEU A 144 13.65 -8.89 -3.95
C LEU A 144 15.04 -9.53 -3.88
N PRO A 145 16.03 -9.01 -4.63
CA PRO A 145 17.40 -9.51 -4.56
C PRO A 145 17.99 -9.24 -3.17
N GLY A 146 18.73 -10.21 -2.63
CA GLY A 146 19.60 -10.01 -1.48
C GLY A 146 20.93 -9.39 -1.90
N ALA A 147 21.91 -9.38 -0.99
CA ALA A 147 23.20 -8.74 -1.25
C ALA A 147 24.01 -9.45 -2.35
N VAL A 148 24.00 -10.78 -2.36
CA VAL A 148 24.71 -11.59 -3.36
C VAL A 148 24.05 -11.41 -4.72
N GLU A 149 22.73 -11.57 -4.79
CA GLU A 149 21.98 -11.42 -6.05
C GLU A 149 22.07 -9.99 -6.60
N MET A 150 22.13 -8.97 -5.71
CA MET A 150 22.33 -7.58 -6.11
C MET A 150 23.73 -7.36 -6.73
N LEU A 151 24.78 -7.92 -6.15
CA LEU A 151 26.13 -7.82 -6.71
C LEU A 151 26.22 -8.48 -8.09
N ASP A 152 25.63 -9.67 -8.23
CA ASP A 152 25.56 -10.39 -9.51
C ASP A 152 24.81 -9.57 -10.55
N LEU A 153 23.67 -8.97 -10.17
CA LEU A 153 22.88 -8.12 -11.04
C LEU A 153 23.66 -6.88 -11.50
N LEU A 154 24.36 -6.21 -10.58
CA LEU A 154 25.19 -5.03 -10.90
C LEU A 154 26.33 -5.38 -11.85
N THR A 155 26.93 -6.55 -11.68
CA THR A 155 27.96 -7.09 -12.57
C THR A 155 27.38 -7.34 -13.96
N GLN A 156 26.24 -8.03 -14.02
CA GLN A 156 25.57 -8.39 -15.27
C GLN A 156 25.17 -7.16 -16.10
N VAL A 157 24.65 -6.12 -15.46
CA VAL A 157 24.24 -4.87 -16.15
C VAL A 157 25.41 -3.92 -16.41
N GLY A 158 26.64 -4.30 -16.05
CA GLY A 158 27.83 -3.47 -16.22
C GLY A 158 27.79 -2.17 -15.44
N ALA A 159 27.05 -2.15 -14.31
CA ALA A 159 27.01 -1.00 -13.41
C ALA A 159 28.30 -0.89 -12.59
N LEU A 160 28.99 -2.01 -12.37
CA LEU A 160 30.34 -2.04 -11.80
C LEU A 160 31.35 -1.66 -12.89
N GLY A 161 32.21 -0.68 -12.60
CA GLY A 161 33.21 -0.18 -13.53
C GLY A 161 34.18 0.77 -12.82
N PRO A 162 35.19 1.30 -13.54
CA PRO A 162 36.17 2.19 -12.95
C PRO A 162 35.49 3.37 -12.24
N ALA A 163 36.05 3.78 -11.10
CA ALA A 163 35.49 4.79 -10.22
C ALA A 163 35.05 6.04 -11.02
N GLY A 164 33.79 6.45 -10.86
CA GLY A 164 33.20 7.59 -11.57
C GLY A 164 32.43 7.25 -12.85
N ARG A 165 32.35 5.98 -13.27
CA ARG A 165 31.43 5.57 -14.34
C ARG A 165 29.98 5.83 -13.92
N ARG A 166 29.23 6.50 -14.80
CA ARG A 166 27.79 6.69 -14.60
C ARG A 166 27.04 5.38 -14.86
N VAL A 167 26.22 4.95 -13.91
CA VAL A 167 25.19 3.94 -14.06
C VAL A 167 24.21 4.43 -15.12
N SER A 168 24.03 3.64 -16.18
CA SER A 168 23.10 3.99 -17.25
C SER A 168 21.66 3.93 -16.76
N ALA A 169 20.76 4.71 -17.38
CA ALA A 169 19.33 4.66 -17.04
C ALA A 169 18.73 3.26 -17.26
N ALA A 170 19.22 2.51 -18.26
CA ALA A 170 18.82 1.14 -18.52
C ALA A 170 19.24 0.20 -17.37
N ALA A 171 20.50 0.28 -16.93
CA ALA A 171 21.01 -0.52 -15.81
C ALA A 171 20.25 -0.21 -14.52
N ALA A 172 20.01 1.08 -14.23
CA ALA A 172 19.19 1.48 -13.08
C ALA A 172 17.76 0.94 -13.16
N GLY A 173 17.15 0.94 -14.36
CA GLY A 173 15.85 0.35 -14.61
C GLY A 173 15.80 -1.15 -14.34
N THR A 174 16.81 -1.90 -14.80
CA THR A 174 16.93 -3.35 -14.55
C THR A 174 17.11 -3.65 -13.06
N VAL A 175 17.94 -2.89 -12.34
CA VAL A 175 18.11 -3.06 -10.89
C VAL A 175 16.84 -2.70 -10.11
N TRP A 176 16.08 -1.71 -10.59
CA TRP A 176 14.82 -1.27 -9.98
C TRP A 176 13.65 -2.23 -10.22
N GLU A 177 13.65 -2.99 -11.32
CA GLU A 177 12.51 -3.81 -11.77
C GLU A 177 11.87 -4.65 -10.64
N PRO A 178 12.59 -5.44 -9.82
CA PRO A 178 11.99 -6.22 -8.74
C PRO A 178 11.25 -5.38 -7.69
N PHE A 179 11.76 -4.18 -7.40
CA PHE A 179 11.14 -3.22 -6.47
C PHE A 179 9.89 -2.60 -7.08
N GLY A 180 9.97 -2.24 -8.38
CA GLY A 180 8.83 -1.75 -9.16
C GLY A 180 7.70 -2.78 -9.24
N GLU A 181 8.01 -4.05 -9.47
CA GLU A 181 7.04 -5.15 -9.49
C GLU A 181 6.37 -5.34 -8.12
N LEU A 182 7.15 -5.28 -7.02
CA LEU A 182 6.59 -5.33 -5.67
C LEU A 182 5.58 -4.19 -5.45
N LEU A 183 5.93 -2.94 -5.81
CA LEU A 183 5.01 -1.80 -5.72
C LEU A 183 3.76 -1.98 -6.57
N GLY A 184 3.92 -2.41 -7.82
CA GLY A 184 2.80 -2.67 -8.73
C GLY A 184 1.82 -3.68 -8.14
N ARG A 185 2.33 -4.79 -7.59
CA ARG A 185 1.51 -5.79 -6.90
C ARG A 185 0.80 -5.23 -5.67
N LEU A 186 1.49 -4.43 -4.85
CA LEU A 186 0.90 -3.82 -3.65
C LEU A 186 -0.20 -2.82 -4.02
N PHE A 187 0.01 -1.97 -5.02
CA PHE A 187 -1.02 -1.05 -5.52
C PHE A 187 -2.22 -1.80 -6.10
N GLY A 188 -1.97 -2.84 -6.91
CA GLY A 188 -3.02 -3.70 -7.44
C GLY A 188 -3.84 -4.37 -6.34
N ARG A 189 -3.17 -4.88 -5.30
CA ARG A 189 -3.82 -5.47 -4.13
C ARG A 189 -4.68 -4.45 -3.38
N ILE A 190 -4.15 -3.28 -3.07
CA ILE A 190 -4.92 -2.22 -2.38
C ILE A 190 -6.20 -1.90 -3.16
N ARG A 191 -6.09 -1.71 -4.48
CA ARG A 191 -7.25 -1.42 -5.33
C ARG A 191 -8.28 -2.54 -5.28
N TYR A 192 -7.83 -3.78 -5.46
CA TYR A 192 -8.70 -4.96 -5.45
C TYR A 192 -9.46 -5.09 -4.12
N GLU A 193 -8.74 -5.02 -3.00
CA GLU A 193 -9.33 -5.20 -1.67
C GLU A 193 -10.29 -4.07 -1.31
N VAL A 194 -9.94 -2.81 -1.62
CA VAL A 194 -10.84 -1.66 -1.40
C VAL A 194 -12.11 -1.77 -2.24
N GLN A 195 -11.97 -2.22 -3.50
CA GLN A 195 -13.13 -2.41 -4.37
C GLN A 195 -14.01 -3.58 -3.91
N SER A 196 -13.40 -4.67 -3.46
CA SER A 196 -14.10 -5.81 -2.87
C SER A 196 -14.87 -5.38 -1.62
N LEU A 197 -14.22 -4.65 -0.72
CA LEU A 197 -14.85 -4.15 0.50
C LEU A 197 -15.99 -3.17 0.20
N ARG A 198 -15.85 -2.31 -0.83
CA ARG A 198 -16.95 -1.46 -1.29
C ARG A 198 -18.14 -2.28 -1.77
N ALA A 199 -17.91 -3.34 -2.55
CA ALA A 199 -18.97 -4.22 -3.03
C ALA A 199 -19.68 -4.96 -1.88
N GLU A 200 -18.95 -5.35 -0.84
CA GLU A 200 -19.48 -5.97 0.38
C GLU A 200 -20.35 -5.00 1.20
N VAL A 201 -19.92 -3.74 1.33
CA VAL A 201 -20.56 -2.73 2.16
C VAL A 201 -21.79 -2.10 1.49
N GLY A 202 -21.81 -2.03 0.15
CA GLY A 202 -22.87 -1.36 -0.62
C GLY A 202 -24.30 -1.84 -0.31
N PRO A 203 -24.59 -3.16 -0.23
CA PRO A 203 -25.89 -3.65 0.22
C PRO A 203 -26.28 -3.15 1.61
N GLY A 204 -25.34 -3.14 2.56
CA GLY A 204 -25.57 -2.66 3.93
C GLY A 204 -25.98 -1.18 3.95
N LEU A 205 -25.28 -0.33 3.20
CA LEU A 205 -25.61 1.11 3.10
C LEU A 205 -27.00 1.36 2.51
N ARG A 206 -27.42 0.56 1.52
CA ARG A 206 -28.75 0.67 0.91
C ARG A 206 -29.87 0.30 1.87
N VAL A 207 -29.64 -0.65 2.78
CA VAL A 207 -30.59 -1.05 3.83
C VAL A 207 -30.74 0.04 4.89
N LEU A 208 -29.68 0.81 5.16
CA LEU A 208 -29.71 1.91 6.14
C LEU A 208 -30.56 3.11 5.69
N GLY A 209 -30.83 3.24 4.38
CA GLY A 209 -31.81 4.20 3.87
C GLY A 209 -31.56 4.67 2.44
N PRO A 210 -32.57 5.33 1.83
CA PRO A 210 -32.49 5.81 0.45
C PRO A 210 -31.40 6.88 0.22
N GLU A 211 -31.13 7.74 1.22
CA GLU A 211 -30.07 8.76 1.13
C GLU A 211 -28.69 8.13 1.06
N LEU A 212 -28.40 7.16 1.94
CA LEU A 212 -27.14 6.44 1.95
C LEU A 212 -26.98 5.58 0.69
N GLY A 213 -28.07 4.95 0.23
CA GLY A 213 -28.08 4.27 -1.07
C GLY A 213 -27.82 5.22 -2.24
N ARG A 214 -28.27 6.48 -2.19
CA ARG A 214 -27.95 7.49 -3.21
C ARG A 214 -26.48 7.91 -3.12
N LEU A 215 -25.97 8.14 -1.92
CA LEU A 215 -24.57 8.52 -1.69
C LEU A 215 -23.61 7.42 -2.16
N GLU A 216 -23.94 6.16 -1.88
CA GLU A 216 -23.19 5.00 -2.36
C GLU A 216 -23.15 4.94 -3.89
N ARG A 217 -24.31 5.10 -4.56
CA ARG A 217 -24.36 5.16 -6.03
C ARG A 217 -23.53 6.31 -6.60
N LEU A 218 -23.62 7.50 -6.00
CA LEU A 218 -22.80 8.65 -6.40
C LEU A 218 -21.30 8.36 -6.24
N ASP A 219 -20.88 7.79 -5.11
CA ASP A 219 -19.47 7.40 -4.90
C ASP A 219 -19.02 6.36 -5.93
N ALA A 220 -19.85 5.36 -6.23
CA ALA A 220 -19.57 4.34 -7.24
C ALA A 220 -19.40 4.96 -8.63
N VAL A 221 -20.29 5.86 -9.05
CA VAL A 221 -20.22 6.54 -10.34
C VAL A 221 -18.98 7.44 -10.43
N ILE A 222 -18.68 8.24 -9.40
CA ILE A 222 -17.46 9.06 -9.36
C ILE A 222 -16.22 8.16 -9.38
N GLY A 223 -16.27 7.02 -8.68
CA GLY A 223 -15.22 6.01 -8.67
C GLY A 223 -14.91 5.51 -10.07
N ALA A 224 -15.94 5.06 -10.79
CA ALA A 224 -15.82 4.60 -12.17
C ALA A 224 -15.33 5.70 -13.12
N ALA A 225 -15.91 6.90 -13.02
CA ALA A 225 -15.56 8.05 -13.87
C ALA A 225 -14.09 8.45 -13.75
N THR A 226 -13.51 8.34 -12.55
CA THR A 226 -12.13 8.76 -12.26
C THR A 226 -11.12 7.62 -12.30
N GLU A 227 -11.54 6.38 -12.57
CA GLU A 227 -10.69 5.19 -12.47
C GLU A 227 -9.48 5.29 -13.40
N LYS A 228 -9.71 5.60 -14.69
CA LYS A 228 -8.64 5.74 -15.68
C LYS A 228 -7.64 6.84 -15.31
N GLY A 229 -8.11 7.96 -14.76
CA GLY A 229 -7.25 9.05 -14.27
C GLY A 229 -6.38 8.59 -13.09
N ARG A 230 -6.99 7.91 -12.11
CA ARG A 230 -6.29 7.32 -10.96
C ARG A 230 -5.27 6.27 -11.39
N GLU A 231 -5.60 5.40 -12.34
CA GLU A 231 -4.67 4.40 -12.88
C GLU A 231 -3.44 5.05 -13.51
N ARG A 232 -3.60 6.13 -14.27
CA ARG A 232 -2.47 6.88 -14.83
C ARG A 232 -1.60 7.48 -13.74
N VAL A 233 -2.20 8.11 -12.73
CA VAL A 233 -1.45 8.71 -11.60
C VAL A 233 -0.67 7.64 -10.84
N LEU A 234 -1.31 6.53 -10.47
CA LEU A 234 -0.66 5.43 -9.76
C LEU A 234 0.41 4.75 -10.63
N GLY A 235 0.15 4.58 -11.92
CA GLY A 235 1.10 4.03 -12.89
C GLY A 235 2.34 4.90 -13.08
N ALA A 236 2.25 6.21 -12.84
CA ALA A 236 3.39 7.12 -12.88
C ALA A 236 4.24 7.11 -11.60
N LEU A 237 3.71 6.64 -10.46
CA LEU A 237 4.43 6.62 -9.18
C LEU A 237 5.62 5.66 -9.20
N ALA A 238 5.44 4.44 -9.70
CA ALA A 238 6.53 3.45 -9.70
C ALA A 238 7.72 3.86 -10.59
N PRO A 239 7.53 4.39 -11.83
CA PRO A 239 8.61 4.96 -12.61
C PRO A 239 9.28 6.17 -11.94
N ALA A 240 8.51 7.06 -11.29
CA ALA A 240 9.07 8.21 -10.59
C ALA A 240 9.93 7.80 -9.39
N LEU A 241 9.52 6.78 -8.64
CA LEU A 241 10.35 6.17 -7.60
C LEU A 241 11.59 5.50 -8.18
N GLY A 242 11.47 4.81 -9.31
CA GLY A 242 12.62 4.22 -10.01
C GLY A 242 13.67 5.25 -10.44
N GLN A 243 13.25 6.46 -10.83
CA GLN A 243 14.18 7.56 -11.12
C GLN A 243 14.92 8.02 -9.86
N CYS A 244 14.21 8.16 -8.72
CA CYS A 244 14.84 8.48 -7.43
C CYS A 244 15.81 7.37 -6.99
N PHE A 245 15.40 6.11 -7.13
CA PHE A 245 16.22 4.93 -6.85
C PHE A 245 17.51 4.95 -7.68
N GLY A 246 17.42 5.23 -8.99
CA GLY A 246 18.59 5.30 -9.87
C GLY A 246 19.62 6.34 -9.43
N GLN A 247 19.19 7.48 -8.87
CA GLN A 247 20.10 8.49 -8.31
C GLN A 247 20.81 7.98 -7.04
N GLY A 248 20.09 7.30 -6.15
CA GLY A 248 20.67 6.66 -4.97
C GLY A 248 21.65 5.55 -5.35
N LEU A 249 21.26 4.72 -6.31
CA LEU A 249 22.09 3.64 -6.84
C LEU A 249 23.40 4.16 -7.42
N GLN A 250 23.36 5.23 -8.22
CA GLN A 250 24.56 5.86 -8.76
C GLN A 250 25.55 6.27 -7.67
N GLN A 251 25.06 6.84 -6.57
CA GLN A 251 25.90 7.26 -5.44
C GLN A 251 26.44 6.06 -4.67
N ALA A 252 25.60 5.06 -4.41
CA ALA A 252 25.98 3.85 -3.70
C ALA A 252 27.04 3.04 -4.46
N VAL A 253 26.86 2.86 -5.78
CA VAL A 253 27.84 2.18 -6.65
C VAL A 253 29.14 2.98 -6.71
N GLY A 254 29.07 4.30 -6.78
CA GLY A 254 30.26 5.16 -6.78
C GLY A 254 31.06 5.15 -5.47
N ALA A 255 30.48 4.64 -4.38
CA ALA A 255 31.12 4.49 -3.08
C ALA A 255 31.69 3.09 -2.82
N LEU A 256 31.49 2.14 -3.74
CA LEU A 256 32.08 0.81 -3.65
C LEU A 256 33.58 0.84 -3.98
N PRO A 257 34.38 -0.10 -3.43
CA PRO A 257 35.76 -0.30 -3.88
C PRO A 257 35.81 -0.77 -5.35
N GLU A 258 36.99 -0.72 -5.98
CA GLU A 258 37.18 -1.13 -7.38
C GLU A 258 36.79 -2.59 -7.64
N GLU A 259 37.03 -3.46 -6.66
CA GLU A 259 36.68 -4.88 -6.67
C GLU A 259 35.69 -5.17 -5.53
N PRO A 260 34.40 -4.84 -5.69
CA PRO A 260 33.42 -5.03 -4.63
C PRO A 260 33.11 -6.50 -4.41
N VAL A 261 33.00 -6.88 -3.13
CA VAL A 261 32.53 -8.21 -2.72
C VAL A 261 31.13 -8.13 -2.13
N ALA A 262 30.47 -9.28 -1.94
CA ALA A 262 29.10 -9.32 -1.42
C ALA A 262 28.96 -8.65 -0.04
N ALA A 263 30.01 -8.64 0.78
CA ALA A 263 30.02 -7.97 2.07
C ALA A 263 29.92 -6.43 1.97
N ASP A 264 30.45 -5.83 0.90
CA ASP A 264 30.34 -4.38 0.67
C ASP A 264 28.91 -3.99 0.34
N VAL A 265 28.25 -4.81 -0.50
CA VAL A 265 26.85 -4.66 -0.88
C VAL A 265 25.91 -5.00 0.29
N ALA A 266 26.27 -5.96 1.16
CA ALA A 266 25.46 -6.34 2.30
C ALA A 266 25.15 -5.17 3.24
N ARG A 267 26.09 -4.22 3.39
CA ARG A 267 25.90 -3.00 4.19
C ARG A 267 24.76 -2.10 3.69
N TRP A 268 24.37 -2.23 2.43
CA TRP A 268 23.23 -1.50 1.88
C TRP A 268 21.89 -1.97 2.47
N PHE A 269 21.85 -3.20 2.97
CA PHE A 269 20.66 -3.89 3.50
C PHE A 269 20.55 -3.83 5.03
N ASP A 270 21.59 -3.31 5.71
CA ASP A 270 21.59 -3.00 7.15
C ASP A 270 20.47 -2.00 7.48
N GLU A 271 20.08 -1.91 8.76
CA GLU A 271 18.97 -1.05 9.21
C GLU A 271 19.07 0.41 8.74
N MET A 272 20.30 0.94 8.70
CA MET A 272 20.61 2.30 8.23
C MET A 272 21.14 2.33 6.78
N GLY A 273 21.17 1.19 6.11
CA GLY A 273 21.60 1.05 4.73
C GLY A 273 20.63 1.71 3.75
N TRP A 274 21.16 2.21 2.63
CA TRP A 274 20.35 3.01 1.70
C TRP A 274 19.21 2.23 1.05
N ILE A 275 19.35 0.91 0.83
CA ILE A 275 18.26 0.08 0.32
C ILE A 275 17.12 0.03 1.35
N ARG A 276 17.42 -0.10 2.65
CA ARG A 276 16.39 -0.05 3.70
C ARG A 276 15.68 1.30 3.74
N LEU A 277 16.43 2.40 3.61
CA LEU A 277 15.85 3.74 3.53
C LEU A 277 14.93 3.89 2.31
N GLU A 278 15.28 3.27 1.19
CA GLU A 278 14.45 3.30 -0.02
C GLU A 278 13.21 2.41 0.11
N MET A 279 13.33 1.23 0.73
CA MET A 279 12.19 0.40 1.10
C MET A 279 11.22 1.13 2.03
N GLU A 280 11.74 1.91 2.96
CA GLU A 280 10.94 2.75 3.86
C GLU A 280 10.24 3.89 3.10
N ARG A 281 10.90 4.51 2.11
CA ARG A 281 10.25 5.47 1.19
C ARG A 281 9.11 4.81 0.43
N MET A 282 9.34 3.62 -0.12
CA MET A 282 8.32 2.83 -0.81
C MET A 282 7.14 2.50 0.12
N ARG A 283 7.41 2.08 1.36
CA ARG A 283 6.38 1.83 2.39
C ARG A 283 5.48 3.04 2.58
N ARG A 284 6.06 4.23 2.76
CA ARG A 284 5.29 5.49 2.94
C ARG A 284 4.41 5.81 1.73
N VAL A 285 4.89 5.56 0.51
CA VAL A 285 4.08 5.75 -0.70
C VAL A 285 2.91 4.76 -0.73
N VAL A 286 3.15 3.49 -0.41
CA VAL A 286 2.10 2.47 -0.33
C VAL A 286 1.07 2.83 0.74
N GLU A 287 1.51 3.29 1.91
CA GLU A 287 0.61 3.75 2.98
C GLU A 287 -0.20 4.98 2.56
N ALA A 288 0.42 5.95 1.89
CA ALA A 288 -0.29 7.12 1.37
C ALA A 288 -1.35 6.73 0.34
N VAL A 289 -1.04 5.81 -0.58
CA VAL A 289 -2.00 5.27 -1.54
C VAL A 289 -3.13 4.53 -0.82
N PHE A 290 -2.80 3.67 0.15
CA PHE A 290 -3.77 2.96 0.97
C PHE A 290 -4.73 3.92 1.70
N THR A 291 -4.19 4.91 2.42
CA THR A 291 -4.99 5.94 3.11
C THR A 291 -5.88 6.71 2.13
N HIS A 292 -5.34 7.10 0.97
CA HIS A 292 -6.11 7.80 -0.05
C HIS A 292 -7.28 6.95 -0.58
N GLN A 293 -7.05 5.67 -0.91
CA GLN A 293 -8.08 4.78 -1.42
C GLN A 293 -9.17 4.49 -0.39
N THR A 294 -8.79 4.37 0.89
CA THR A 294 -9.71 3.99 1.97
C THR A 294 -10.52 5.15 2.52
N ARG A 295 -10.00 6.39 2.45
CA ARG A 295 -10.67 7.59 2.97
C ARG A 295 -12.09 7.78 2.43
N ARG A 296 -12.32 7.50 1.14
CA ARG A 296 -13.65 7.61 0.52
C ARG A 296 -14.64 6.61 1.12
N LEU A 297 -14.20 5.36 1.30
CA LEU A 297 -15.02 4.30 1.89
C LEU A 297 -15.34 4.60 3.36
N VAL A 298 -14.35 5.06 4.14
CA VAL A 298 -14.57 5.47 5.53
C VAL A 298 -15.57 6.62 5.61
N ALA A 299 -15.40 7.67 4.79
CA ALA A 299 -16.33 8.79 4.75
C ALA A 299 -17.77 8.37 4.39
N LEU A 300 -17.93 7.42 3.47
CA LEU A 300 -19.23 6.87 3.08
C LEU A 300 -19.92 6.15 4.26
N VAL A 301 -19.15 5.40 5.05
CA VAL A 301 -19.66 4.71 6.24
C VAL A 301 -19.91 5.69 7.40
N GLU A 302 -19.07 6.71 7.57
CA GLU A 302 -19.27 7.74 8.59
C GLU A 302 -20.51 8.60 8.31
N ALA A 303 -20.82 8.86 7.04
CA ALA A 303 -22.06 9.53 6.65
C ALA A 303 -23.31 8.78 7.18
N SER A 304 -23.26 7.45 7.35
CA SER A 304 -24.37 6.68 7.92
C SER A 304 -24.62 6.91 9.41
N HIS A 305 -23.68 7.54 10.11
CA HIS A 305 -23.77 7.84 11.54
C HIS A 305 -24.20 9.27 11.82
N THR A 306 -24.17 10.16 10.83
CA THR A 306 -24.54 11.56 11.03
C THR A 306 -26.05 11.63 11.18
N PRO A 307 -26.60 11.88 12.39
CA PRO A 307 -28.04 12.02 12.53
C PRO A 307 -28.44 13.20 11.65
N GLY A 308 -29.35 12.95 10.70
CA GLY A 308 -29.83 13.97 9.77
C GLY A 308 -30.18 15.24 10.54
N ARG A 309 -29.37 16.28 10.37
CA ARG A 309 -29.73 17.65 10.75
C ARG A 309 -30.70 18.13 9.66
N SER A 310 -31.92 17.63 9.73
CA SER A 310 -33.09 18.15 8.99
C SER A 310 -33.88 19.04 9.93
#